data_AF-A0A0A1XGI0-F1
#
_entry.id   AF-A0A0A1XGI0-F1
#
_cell.length_a   1.000
_cell.length_b   1.000
_cell.length_c   1.000
_cell.angle_alpha   90.00
_cell.angle_beta   90.00
_cell.angle_gamma   90.00
#
_symmetry.space_group_name_H-M   'P 1'
#
loop_
_entity.id
_entity.type
_entity.pdbx_description
1 polymer ?
#
loop_
_entity_poly.entity_id
_entity_poly.type
_entity_poly.pdbx_seq_one_letter_code
_entity_poly.pdbx_strand_id
1 'polypeptide(L)'
;MPDKITTLSQIIRYRRKKKLYNMTPVFQYNYYKHRCRVKNAKKYVDDSPPILHLTSIMNLKNNYLDMSAISDIMRTNTEILEFFGRLQILGRKDSWNNSFDAQWRYSRMAFMLRALEAIEKENQFIARRVLSAQKVVNTNLKPLSASYPEFRMPKEILNKYKSEIILPRRCSEQRLLLRPIVYFDMEVVSLYPIGRFIVQLYTEAFPQAVLALVRTCQQEKLRKLRLIRAFPNLWAEFELKLDPKDMELITNSHIEYDKRSLKQNFRAGILSFSLKHIDTLRKGILSFALSFRPLSVEMKDRVPFGVLIRGKRGLYLLESNGTKHGKPMKRVIATAMGVNP
;
A
#
# COMPACT_ATOMS: atom_id res chain seq x y z
N MET A 1 43.85 -100.43 -58.47
CA MET A 1 43.73 -100.71 -59.92
C MET A 1 42.32 -100.38 -60.35
N PRO A 2 42.10 -99.38 -61.20
CA PRO A 2 40.79 -98.81 -61.47
C PRO A 2 40.16 -99.42 -62.72
N ASP A 3 38.99 -100.06 -62.59
CA ASP A 3 38.13 -100.25 -63.75
C ASP A 3 37.24 -99.02 -63.89
N LYS A 4 37.72 -98.09 -64.71
CA LYS A 4 36.99 -96.91 -65.16
C LYS A 4 35.78 -97.36 -65.97
N ILE A 5 34.61 -97.40 -65.35
CA ILE A 5 33.32 -97.45 -66.06
C ILE A 5 33.05 -96.06 -66.63
N THR A 6 33.24 -95.93 -67.95
CA THR A 6 33.28 -94.69 -68.73
C THR A 6 32.03 -94.42 -69.56
N THR A 7 30.93 -95.16 -69.39
CA THR A 7 29.74 -94.95 -70.23
C THR A 7 28.42 -94.96 -69.47
N LEU A 8 27.56 -93.99 -69.83
CA LEU A 8 26.22 -93.72 -69.29
C LEU A 8 25.27 -94.94 -69.39
N SER A 9 25.55 -95.85 -70.32
CA SER A 9 24.82 -97.10 -70.57
C SER A 9 25.04 -98.18 -69.50
N GLN A 10 26.18 -98.17 -68.80
CA GLN A 10 26.49 -99.18 -67.77
C GLN A 10 25.84 -98.87 -66.41
N ILE A 11 25.42 -97.62 -66.18
CA ILE A 11 24.74 -97.18 -64.94
C ILE A 11 23.27 -97.63 -64.91
N ILE A 12 22.62 -97.75 -66.08
CA ILE A 12 21.18 -98.03 -66.18
C ILE A 12 20.83 -99.50 -65.84
N ARG A 13 21.81 -100.41 -65.77
CA ARG A 13 21.56 -101.86 -65.70
C ARG A 13 21.58 -102.49 -64.30
N TYR A 14 21.83 -101.76 -63.21
CA TYR A 14 21.86 -102.36 -61.87
C TYR A 14 20.58 -102.13 -61.07
N ARG A 15 19.67 -103.10 -61.19
CA ARG A 15 18.61 -103.54 -60.26
C ARG A 15 17.76 -102.47 -59.55
N ARG A 16 16.60 -102.27 -60.18
CA ARG A 16 15.30 -101.88 -59.62
C ARG A 16 15.07 -102.42 -58.19
N LYS A 17 14.85 -101.54 -57.22
CA LYS A 17 13.73 -101.59 -56.26
C LYS A 17 13.59 -100.24 -55.53
N LYS A 18 12.35 -99.73 -55.53
CA LYS A 18 11.83 -98.41 -55.11
C LYS A 18 12.09 -97.26 -56.11
N LYS A 19 11.05 -96.99 -56.92
CA LYS A 19 10.92 -95.79 -57.76
C LYS A 19 10.90 -94.56 -56.86
N LEU A 20 12.06 -93.95 -56.64
CA LEU A 20 12.13 -92.54 -56.28
C LEU A 20 11.88 -91.76 -57.58
N TYR A 21 10.93 -90.84 -57.50
CA TYR A 21 10.43 -89.87 -58.48
C TYR A 21 11.29 -89.55 -59.71
N ASN A 22 10.63 -89.15 -60.81
CA ASN A 22 11.20 -88.65 -62.05
C ASN A 22 12.28 -87.58 -61.79
N MET A 23 13.51 -88.04 -61.62
CA MET A 23 14.67 -87.21 -61.36
C MET A 23 15.50 -87.21 -62.63
N THR A 24 15.82 -86.02 -63.12
CA THR A 24 16.65 -85.84 -64.31
C THR A 24 17.98 -86.59 -64.14
N PRO A 25 18.58 -87.12 -65.22
CA PRO A 25 19.87 -87.83 -65.16
C PRO A 25 20.96 -87.02 -64.44
N VAL A 26 20.89 -85.69 -64.57
CA VAL A 26 21.75 -84.71 -63.88
C VAL A 26 21.61 -84.81 -62.35
N PHE A 27 20.40 -84.98 -61.83
CA PHE A 27 20.16 -85.12 -60.41
C PHE A 27 20.75 -86.42 -59.85
N GLN A 28 20.59 -87.54 -60.56
CA GLN A 28 21.20 -88.82 -60.16
C GLN A 28 22.73 -88.75 -60.14
N TYR A 29 23.33 -88.12 -61.15
CA TYR A 29 24.76 -87.87 -61.21
C TYR A 29 25.24 -87.01 -60.02
N ASN A 30 24.52 -85.91 -59.74
CA ASN A 30 24.85 -85.02 -58.62
C ASN A 30 24.68 -85.71 -57.27
N TYR A 31 23.65 -86.54 -57.10
CA TYR A 31 23.44 -87.33 -55.89
C TYR A 31 24.57 -88.33 -55.65
N TYR A 32 25.00 -89.04 -56.70
CA TYR A 32 26.13 -89.96 -56.62
C TYR A 32 27.44 -89.21 -56.29
N LYS A 33 27.69 -88.10 -56.97
CA LYS A 33 28.85 -87.23 -56.71
C LYS A 33 28.86 -86.71 -55.27
N HIS A 34 27.71 -86.33 -54.74
CA HIS A 34 27.57 -85.93 -53.33
C HIS A 34 27.88 -87.08 -52.37
N ARG A 35 27.35 -88.29 -52.61
CA ARG A 35 27.65 -89.47 -51.80
C ARG A 35 29.15 -89.82 -51.81
N CYS A 36 29.82 -89.70 -52.95
CA CYS A 36 31.28 -89.88 -53.04
C CYS A 36 32.04 -88.83 -52.24
N ARG A 37 31.61 -87.55 -52.28
CA ARG A 37 32.22 -86.47 -51.49
C ARG A 37 32.08 -86.71 -49.98
N VAL A 38 30.90 -87.14 -49.53
CA VAL A 38 30.66 -87.45 -48.11
C VAL A 38 31.51 -88.65 -47.67
N LYS A 39 31.61 -89.70 -48.50
CA LYS A 39 32.43 -90.88 -48.18
C LYS A 39 33.93 -90.56 -48.11
N ASN A 40 34.40 -89.61 -48.92
CA ASN A 40 35.81 -89.20 -48.98
C ASN A 40 36.12 -87.97 -48.11
N ALA A 41 35.17 -87.51 -47.31
CA ALA A 41 35.38 -86.39 -46.40
C ALA A 41 36.36 -86.83 -45.30
N LYS A 42 37.58 -86.30 -45.35
CA LYS A 42 38.55 -86.44 -44.26
C LYS A 42 38.29 -85.35 -43.23
N LYS A 43 38.44 -85.69 -41.95
CA LYS A 43 38.40 -84.72 -40.85
C LYS A 43 39.63 -83.82 -41.00
N TYR A 44 39.44 -82.59 -41.47
CA TYR A 44 40.49 -81.56 -41.43
C TYR A 44 40.43 -80.93 -40.03
N VAL A 45 40.96 -81.66 -39.04
CA VAL A 45 41.28 -81.06 -37.74
C VAL A 45 42.67 -80.52 -37.89
N ASP A 46 42.78 -79.20 -37.84
CA ASP A 46 44.05 -78.52 -37.79
C ASP A 46 44.58 -78.66 -36.35
N ASP A 47 45.56 -79.54 -36.14
CA ASP A 47 46.24 -79.73 -34.85
C ASP A 47 47.37 -78.71 -34.64
N SER A 48 47.52 -77.72 -35.53
CA SER A 48 48.48 -76.64 -35.36
C SER A 48 47.87 -75.48 -34.56
N PRO A 49 48.61 -74.90 -33.59
CA PRO A 49 48.12 -73.75 -32.85
C PRO A 49 47.87 -72.60 -33.83
N PRO A 50 46.73 -71.87 -33.72
CA PRO A 50 46.44 -70.76 -34.62
C PRO A 50 47.56 -69.73 -34.54
N ILE A 51 47.99 -69.22 -35.69
CA ILE A 51 49.01 -68.17 -35.73
C ILE A 51 48.40 -66.91 -35.11
N LEU A 52 48.83 -66.62 -33.89
CA LEU A 52 48.37 -65.50 -33.09
C LEU A 52 49.05 -64.21 -33.56
N HIS A 53 48.36 -63.44 -34.41
CA HIS A 53 48.80 -62.08 -34.71
C HIS A 53 48.58 -61.20 -33.47
N LEU A 54 49.68 -60.76 -32.83
CA LEU A 54 49.64 -59.89 -31.63
C LEU A 54 48.73 -58.67 -31.83
N THR A 55 48.68 -58.13 -33.04
CA THR A 55 47.83 -56.99 -33.41
C THR A 55 46.34 -57.24 -33.17
N SER A 56 45.87 -58.47 -33.40
CA SER A 56 44.47 -58.87 -33.17
C SER A 56 44.19 -59.25 -31.72
N ILE A 57 45.15 -59.87 -31.02
CA ILE A 57 44.99 -60.21 -29.60
C ILE A 57 44.96 -58.95 -28.75
N MET A 58 45.88 -58.03 -29.01
CA MET A 58 46.01 -56.81 -28.24
C MET A 58 45.00 -55.73 -28.65
N ASN A 59 44.14 -56.00 -29.65
CA ASN A 59 43.15 -55.05 -30.16
C ASN A 59 43.75 -53.65 -30.41
N LEU A 60 44.97 -53.58 -30.93
CA LEU A 60 45.74 -52.32 -31.04
C LEU A 60 44.98 -51.26 -31.84
N LYS A 61 44.21 -51.68 -32.85
CA LYS A 61 43.36 -50.79 -33.64
C LYS A 61 42.27 -50.14 -32.79
N ASN A 62 41.60 -50.90 -31.92
CA ASN A 62 40.55 -50.37 -31.05
C ASN A 62 41.18 -49.48 -29.96
N ASN A 63 42.31 -49.90 -29.38
CA ASN A 63 43.02 -49.08 -28.39
C ASN A 63 43.47 -47.73 -28.98
N TYR A 64 43.87 -47.69 -30.25
CA TYR A 64 44.21 -46.44 -30.93
C TYR A 64 42.98 -45.54 -31.11
N LEU A 65 41.84 -46.11 -31.50
CA LEU A 65 40.57 -45.38 -31.61
C LEU A 65 40.12 -44.83 -30.25
N ASP A 66 40.21 -45.65 -29.20
CA ASP A 66 39.86 -45.26 -27.83
C ASP A 66 40.80 -44.17 -27.31
N MET A 67 42.10 -44.28 -27.57
CA MET A 67 43.07 -43.23 -27.23
C MET A 67 42.78 -41.91 -27.95
N SER A 68 42.43 -41.96 -29.24
CA SER A 68 42.02 -40.77 -29.99
C SER A 68 40.76 -40.15 -29.38
N ALA A 69 39.75 -40.97 -29.08
CA ALA A 69 38.51 -40.49 -28.47
C ALA A 69 38.74 -39.88 -27.08
N ILE A 70 39.59 -40.50 -26.26
CA ILE A 70 39.97 -39.96 -24.94
C ILE A 70 40.70 -38.62 -25.10
N SER A 71 41.61 -38.52 -26.07
CA SER A 71 42.33 -37.27 -26.37
C SER A 71 41.37 -36.16 -26.80
N ASP A 72 40.38 -36.47 -27.64
CA ASP A 72 39.37 -35.51 -28.09
C ASP A 72 38.45 -35.07 -26.93
N ILE A 73 38.06 -36.02 -26.07
CA ILE A 73 37.29 -35.72 -24.85
C ILE A 73 38.13 -34.85 -23.89
N MET A 74 39.42 -35.15 -23.72
CA MET A 74 40.28 -34.34 -22.86
C MET A 74 40.45 -32.93 -23.40
N ARG A 75 40.66 -32.79 -24.71
CA ARG A 75 40.77 -31.48 -25.37
C ARG A 75 39.49 -30.66 -25.19
N THR A 76 38.33 -31.24 -25.47
CA THR A 76 37.04 -30.56 -25.29
C THR A 76 36.80 -30.19 -23.82
N ASN A 77 37.15 -31.07 -22.87
CA ASN A 77 37.05 -30.76 -21.44
C ASN A 77 38.00 -29.62 -21.04
N THR A 78 39.23 -29.57 -21.56
CA THR A 78 40.15 -28.46 -21.30
C THR A 78 39.63 -27.15 -21.88
N GLU A 79 39.07 -27.15 -23.09
CA GLU A 79 38.46 -25.97 -23.71
C GLU A 79 37.26 -25.47 -22.89
N ILE A 80 36.43 -26.38 -22.37
CA ILE A 80 35.30 -26.06 -21.48
C ILE A 80 35.80 -25.48 -20.15
N LEU A 81 36.84 -26.04 -19.55
CA LEU A 81 37.41 -25.53 -18.30
C LEU A 81 38.04 -24.16 -18.47
N GLU A 82 38.77 -23.93 -19.56
CA GLU A 82 39.29 -22.61 -19.92
C GLU A 82 38.14 -21.60 -20.11
N PHE A 83 37.07 -22.01 -20.77
CA PHE A 83 35.87 -21.20 -20.93
C PHE A 83 35.24 -20.86 -19.58
N PHE A 84 35.04 -21.83 -18.67
CA PHE A 84 34.53 -21.57 -17.33
C PHE A 84 35.46 -20.67 -16.50
N GLY A 85 36.77 -20.86 -16.60
CA GLY A 85 37.76 -19.98 -15.97
C GLY A 85 37.63 -18.54 -16.45
N ARG A 86 37.47 -18.33 -17.77
CA ARG A 86 37.19 -17.00 -18.35
C ARG A 86 35.86 -16.43 -17.87
N LEU A 87 34.81 -17.24 -17.78
CA LEU A 87 33.49 -16.82 -17.25
C LEU A 87 33.57 -16.40 -15.78
N GLN A 88 34.33 -17.11 -14.95
CA GLN A 88 34.45 -16.85 -13.51
C GLN A 88 35.30 -15.61 -13.22
N ILE A 89 36.38 -15.39 -13.97
CA ILE A 89 37.28 -14.24 -13.78
C ILE A 89 36.65 -12.95 -14.34
N LEU A 90 35.94 -13.02 -15.47
CA LEU A 90 35.40 -11.84 -16.17
C LEU A 90 33.89 -11.62 -15.95
N GLY A 91 33.19 -12.54 -15.29
CA GLY A 91 31.74 -12.45 -15.01
C GLY A 91 30.84 -12.36 -16.26
N ARG A 92 31.39 -12.62 -17.44
CA ARG A 92 30.75 -12.31 -18.73
C ARG A 92 30.02 -13.54 -19.26
N LYS A 93 28.71 -13.64 -19.10
CA LYS A 93 27.91 -14.68 -19.78
C LYS A 93 27.88 -14.37 -21.28
N ASP A 94 28.63 -15.12 -22.08
CA ASP A 94 28.47 -15.16 -23.54
C ASP A 94 27.11 -15.79 -23.89
N SER A 95 26.06 -15.01 -23.71
CA SER A 95 24.74 -15.29 -24.27
C SER A 95 24.66 -14.57 -25.61
N TRP A 96 24.03 -15.18 -26.61
CA TRP A 96 23.86 -14.64 -27.97
C TRP A 96 23.23 -13.24 -28.06
N ASN A 97 22.88 -12.63 -26.93
CA ASN A 97 22.44 -11.25 -26.83
C ASN A 97 23.61 -10.33 -26.42
N ASN A 98 24.60 -10.21 -27.31
CA ASN A 98 25.76 -9.31 -27.15
C ASN A 98 25.44 -7.83 -27.38
N SER A 99 24.17 -7.46 -27.53
CA SER A 99 23.79 -6.05 -27.42
C SER A 99 23.76 -5.70 -25.93
N PHE A 100 24.72 -4.89 -25.50
CA PHE A 100 24.69 -4.25 -24.17
C PHE A 100 23.29 -3.68 -23.89
N ASP A 101 22.63 -3.17 -24.93
CA ASP A 101 21.28 -2.61 -24.89
C ASP A 101 20.17 -3.62 -24.50
N ALA A 102 20.24 -4.89 -24.89
CA ALA A 102 19.20 -5.87 -24.55
C ALA A 102 19.21 -6.28 -23.07
N GLN A 103 20.40 -6.34 -22.43
CA GLN A 103 20.50 -6.69 -21.01
C GLN A 103 19.92 -5.60 -20.11
N TRP A 104 20.09 -4.32 -20.46
CA TRP A 104 19.48 -3.23 -19.73
C TRP A 104 17.96 -3.23 -19.92
N ARG A 105 17.44 -3.35 -21.14
CA ARG A 105 16.00 -3.19 -21.43
C ARG A 105 15.06 -4.13 -20.65
N TYR A 106 15.49 -5.35 -20.32
CA TYR A 106 14.68 -6.35 -19.60
C TYR A 106 15.06 -6.52 -18.12
N SER A 107 16.10 -5.83 -17.63
CA SER A 107 16.45 -5.89 -16.22
C SER A 107 15.45 -5.09 -15.37
N ARG A 108 15.06 -5.67 -14.22
CA ARG A 108 14.24 -4.97 -13.21
C ARG A 108 14.90 -3.66 -12.74
N MET A 109 16.22 -3.63 -12.74
CA MET A 109 17.01 -2.44 -12.39
C MET A 109 16.80 -1.30 -13.39
N ALA A 110 16.87 -1.57 -14.70
CA ALA A 110 16.64 -0.52 -15.69
C ALA A 110 15.17 -0.05 -15.75
N PHE A 111 14.22 -0.92 -15.41
CA PHE A 111 12.83 -0.50 -15.22
C PHE A 111 12.72 0.46 -14.02
N MET A 112 13.37 0.13 -12.89
CA MET A 112 13.40 0.97 -11.70
C MET A 112 14.08 2.32 -11.97
N LEU A 113 15.20 2.34 -12.69
CA LEU A 113 15.89 3.58 -13.07
C LEU A 113 15.02 4.47 -13.96
N ARG A 114 14.36 3.89 -14.98
CA ARG A 114 13.39 4.64 -15.82
C ARG A 114 12.22 5.19 -15.01
N ALA A 115 11.72 4.43 -14.03
CA ALA A 115 10.67 4.90 -13.14
C ALA A 115 11.14 6.07 -12.26
N LEU A 116 12.37 6.01 -11.74
CA LEU A 116 12.97 7.10 -10.97
C LEU A 116 13.16 8.35 -11.83
N GLU A 117 13.67 8.22 -13.05
CA GLU A 117 13.80 9.35 -13.99
C GLU A 117 12.44 9.99 -14.33
N ALA A 118 11.38 9.18 -14.46
CA ALA A 118 10.03 9.69 -14.69
C ALA A 118 9.53 10.50 -13.49
N ILE A 119 9.71 9.98 -12.27
CA ILE A 119 9.36 10.69 -11.02
C ILE A 119 10.16 11.99 -10.90
N GLU A 120 11.45 11.97 -11.26
CA GLU A 120 12.29 13.16 -11.20
C GLU A 120 11.83 14.23 -12.19
N LYS A 121 11.44 13.84 -13.41
CA LYS A 121 10.84 14.77 -14.40
C LYS A 121 9.52 15.35 -13.90
N GLU A 122 8.66 14.56 -13.27
CA GLU A 122 7.42 15.04 -12.65
C GLU A 122 7.70 16.02 -11.52
N ASN A 123 8.65 15.71 -10.63
CA ASN A 123 9.07 16.58 -9.55
C ASN A 123 9.64 17.91 -10.07
N GLN A 124 10.47 17.87 -11.12
CA GLN A 124 10.98 19.07 -11.78
C GLN A 124 9.85 19.90 -12.39
N PHE A 125 8.85 19.26 -13.00
CA PHE A 125 7.67 19.96 -13.53
C PHE A 125 6.85 20.62 -12.43
N ILE A 126 6.60 19.92 -11.32
CA ILE A 126 5.92 20.48 -10.14
C ILE A 126 6.73 21.62 -9.55
N ALA A 127 8.05 21.48 -9.40
CA ALA A 127 8.92 22.53 -8.90
C ALA A 127 8.88 23.78 -9.79
N ARG A 128 8.96 23.61 -11.11
CA ARG A 128 8.79 24.71 -12.07
C ARG A 128 7.42 25.36 -11.93
N ARG A 129 6.35 24.57 -11.77
CA ARG A 129 5.00 25.09 -11.53
C ARG A 129 4.91 25.89 -10.23
N VAL A 130 5.46 25.38 -9.14
CA VAL A 130 5.48 26.06 -7.83
C VAL A 130 6.30 27.36 -7.89
N LEU A 131 7.45 27.35 -8.56
CA LEU A 131 8.29 28.53 -8.77
C LEU A 131 7.60 29.57 -9.67
N SER A 132 6.93 29.11 -10.73
CA SER A 132 6.17 29.97 -11.65
C SER A 132 4.82 30.42 -11.10
N ALA A 133 4.33 29.78 -10.02
CA ALA A 133 3.08 30.12 -9.40
C ALA A 133 3.22 31.48 -8.71
N GLN A 134 2.84 32.52 -9.44
CA GLN A 134 2.68 33.84 -8.86
C GLN A 134 1.57 33.78 -7.80
N LYS A 135 1.82 34.44 -6.67
CA LYS A 135 0.84 34.56 -5.59
C LYS A 135 -0.35 35.37 -6.11
N VAL A 136 -1.43 34.70 -6.52
CA VAL A 136 -2.72 35.34 -6.84
C VAL A 136 -3.32 36.01 -5.59
N VAL A 137 -2.89 35.60 -4.39
CA VAL A 137 -3.28 36.20 -3.13
C VAL A 137 -2.10 36.97 -2.53
N ASN A 138 -2.26 38.29 -2.41
CA ASN A 138 -1.31 39.17 -1.72
C ASN A 138 -1.04 38.65 -0.29
N THR A 139 0.14 38.07 -0.04
CA THR A 139 0.58 37.73 1.32
C THR A 139 1.03 38.96 2.12
N ASN A 140 1.13 40.12 1.44
CA ASN A 140 1.42 41.42 2.04
C ASN A 140 0.13 42.18 2.41
N LEU A 141 -1.01 41.50 2.44
CA LEU A 141 -2.17 42.06 3.13
C LEU A 141 -1.75 42.23 4.60
N LYS A 142 -1.74 43.48 5.08
CA LYS A 142 -1.83 43.78 6.51
C LYS A 142 -2.81 42.77 7.10
N PRO A 143 -2.50 42.09 8.23
CA PRO A 143 -3.38 41.07 8.79
C PRO A 143 -4.76 41.67 8.77
N LEU A 144 -5.68 41.11 7.96
CA LEU A 144 -7.02 41.67 7.75
C LEU A 144 -7.48 42.04 9.15
N SER A 145 -7.51 43.33 9.47
CA SER A 145 -7.96 43.78 10.78
C SER A 145 -9.29 43.08 10.92
N ALA A 146 -9.46 42.29 11.98
CA ALA A 146 -10.67 41.52 12.13
C ALA A 146 -11.80 42.54 12.13
N SER A 147 -12.48 42.68 10.99
CA SER A 147 -13.69 43.46 10.92
C SER A 147 -14.70 42.60 11.66
N TYR A 148 -14.67 42.75 12.97
CA TYR A 148 -15.67 42.18 13.82
C TYR A 148 -17.01 42.74 13.37
N PRO A 149 -18.05 41.92 13.30
CA PRO A 149 -19.38 42.46 13.00
C PRO A 149 -19.68 43.59 13.98
N GLU A 150 -20.25 44.67 13.46
CA GLU A 150 -20.67 45.82 14.25
C GLU A 150 -21.51 45.32 15.44
N PHE A 151 -21.06 45.60 16.66
CA PHE A 151 -21.74 45.14 17.85
C PHE A 151 -23.02 45.95 18.03
N ARG A 152 -24.16 45.30 17.81
CA ARG A 152 -25.48 45.84 18.15
C ARG A 152 -25.95 45.18 19.44
N MET A 153 -26.18 46.00 20.46
CA MET A 153 -26.69 45.55 21.75
C MET A 153 -28.08 44.92 21.55
N PRO A 154 -28.28 43.66 21.96
CA PRO A 154 -29.59 43.00 21.86
C PRO A 154 -30.54 43.54 22.94
N LYS A 155 -31.18 44.68 22.62
CA LYS A 155 -32.08 45.40 23.55
C LYS A 155 -33.22 44.52 24.08
N GLU A 156 -33.78 43.66 23.23
CA GLU A 156 -34.93 42.81 23.58
C GLU A 156 -34.61 41.79 24.67
N ILE A 157 -33.46 41.12 24.60
CA ILE A 157 -33.05 40.12 25.58
C ILE A 157 -32.60 40.80 26.88
N LEU A 158 -31.91 41.94 26.77
CA LEU A 158 -31.41 42.69 27.92
C LEU A 158 -32.51 43.39 28.71
N ASN A 159 -33.68 43.63 28.12
CA ASN A 159 -34.83 44.17 28.86
C ASN A 159 -35.20 43.31 30.08
N LYS A 160 -34.94 41.99 30.04
CA LYS A 160 -35.18 41.08 31.16
C LYS A 160 -34.31 41.39 32.38
N TYR A 161 -33.10 41.91 32.16
CA TYR A 161 -32.10 42.11 33.21
C TYR A 161 -31.91 43.59 33.58
N LYS A 162 -32.78 44.49 33.09
CA LYS A 162 -32.67 45.94 33.31
C LYS A 162 -32.68 46.35 34.79
N SER A 163 -33.36 45.58 35.63
CA SER A 163 -33.48 45.82 37.07
C SER A 163 -32.29 45.29 37.88
N GLU A 164 -31.55 44.31 37.35
CA GLU A 164 -30.55 43.55 38.11
C GLU A 164 -29.11 43.84 37.68
N ILE A 165 -28.89 44.28 36.44
CA ILE A 165 -27.56 44.45 35.86
C ILE A 165 -27.30 45.92 35.51
N ILE A 166 -26.30 46.50 36.16
CA ILE A 166 -25.75 47.81 35.78
C ILE A 166 -24.78 47.59 34.63
N LEU A 167 -25.20 47.94 33.41
CA LEU A 167 -24.36 47.83 32.22
C LEU A 167 -23.31 48.97 32.20
N PRO A 168 -22.03 48.67 31.86
CA PRO A 168 -21.01 49.70 31.67
C PRO A 168 -21.43 50.74 30.64
N ARG A 169 -21.03 52.01 30.79
CA ARG A 169 -21.44 53.08 29.85
C ARG A 169 -20.77 52.98 28.48
N ARG A 170 -19.60 52.33 28.38
CA ARG A 170 -18.82 52.22 27.14
C ARG A 170 -19.23 50.97 26.34
N CYS A 171 -19.48 51.15 25.04
CA CYS A 171 -19.86 50.04 24.15
C CYS A 171 -18.79 48.95 24.01
N SER A 172 -17.50 49.28 24.17
CA SER A 172 -16.40 48.30 24.14
C SER A 172 -16.46 47.34 25.34
N GLU A 173 -16.68 47.86 26.54
CA GLU A 173 -16.80 47.08 27.78
C GLU A 173 -18.09 46.25 27.79
N GLN A 174 -19.20 46.82 27.30
CA GLN A 174 -20.45 46.08 27.10
C GLN A 174 -20.27 44.89 26.15
N ARG A 175 -19.48 45.07 25.09
CA ARG A 175 -19.20 44.00 24.13
C ARG A 175 -18.39 42.88 24.75
N LEU A 176 -17.39 43.19 25.57
CA LEU A 176 -16.62 42.19 26.32
C LEU A 176 -17.50 41.41 27.30
N LEU A 177 -18.43 42.10 27.96
CA LEU A 177 -19.35 41.48 28.91
C LEU A 177 -20.39 40.58 28.23
N LEU A 178 -21.00 41.07 27.14
CA LEU A 178 -22.12 40.37 26.49
C LEU A 178 -21.68 39.36 25.43
N ARG A 179 -20.62 39.68 24.69
CA ARG A 179 -20.11 38.84 23.62
C ARG A 179 -18.60 38.64 23.71
N PRO A 180 -18.12 37.97 24.77
CA PRO A 180 -16.71 37.71 24.95
C PRO A 180 -16.17 36.87 23.79
N ILE A 181 -14.94 37.18 23.38
CA ILE A 181 -14.24 36.46 22.33
C ILE A 181 -13.16 35.61 22.99
N VAL A 182 -13.21 34.32 22.75
CA VAL A 182 -12.21 33.37 23.25
C VAL A 182 -11.44 32.76 22.09
N TYR A 183 -10.21 32.34 22.33
CA TYR A 183 -9.46 31.54 21.39
C TYR A 183 -9.01 30.23 22.02
N PHE A 184 -8.86 29.22 21.18
CA PHE A 184 -8.26 27.95 21.53
C PHE A 184 -7.44 27.44 20.36
N ASP A 185 -6.17 27.15 20.63
CA ASP A 185 -5.24 26.50 19.73
C ASP A 185 -5.31 25.00 20.00
N MET A 186 -5.45 24.22 18.93
CA MET A 186 -5.59 22.77 19.04
C MET A 186 -4.57 22.06 18.19
N GLU A 187 -4.16 20.88 18.65
CA GLU A 187 -3.31 19.98 17.90
C GLU A 187 -3.79 18.54 17.99
N VAL A 188 -3.49 17.78 16.93
CA VAL A 188 -3.58 16.32 16.99
C VAL A 188 -2.27 15.83 17.60
N VAL A 189 -2.37 15.10 18.71
CA VAL A 189 -1.21 14.64 19.48
C VAL A 189 -0.24 13.91 18.55
N SER A 190 1.02 14.40 18.54
CA SER A 190 2.15 13.82 17.82
C SER A 190 2.03 13.81 16.28
N LEU A 191 1.17 14.65 15.69
CA LEU A 191 0.99 14.70 14.24
C LEU A 191 1.12 16.11 13.66
N TYR A 192 0.12 16.96 13.86
CA TYR A 192 0.10 18.30 13.28
C TYR A 192 -0.79 19.26 14.09
N PRO A 193 -0.49 20.57 14.06
CA PRO A 193 -1.37 21.59 14.62
C PRO A 193 -2.63 21.74 13.76
N ILE A 194 -3.81 21.73 14.40
CA ILE A 194 -5.09 22.00 13.74
C ILE A 194 -5.23 23.50 13.49
N GLY A 195 -4.68 24.31 14.41
CA GLY A 195 -4.63 25.77 14.32
C GLY A 195 -5.49 26.45 15.39
N ARG A 196 -5.63 27.77 15.22
CA ARG A 196 -6.35 28.66 16.15
C ARG A 196 -7.82 28.80 15.77
N PHE A 197 -8.70 28.47 16.71
CA PHE A 197 -10.12 28.80 16.64
C PHE A 197 -10.38 30.06 17.45
N ILE A 198 -11.07 31.03 16.85
CA ILE A 198 -11.51 32.26 17.53
C ILE A 198 -13.03 32.27 17.53
N VAL A 199 -13.62 32.22 18.70
CA VAL A 199 -15.05 32.07 18.91
C VAL A 199 -15.59 33.28 19.65
N GLN A 200 -16.66 33.85 19.10
CA GLN A 200 -17.51 34.80 19.80
C GLN A 200 -18.58 34.02 20.56
N LEU A 201 -18.64 34.23 21.87
CA LEU A 201 -19.67 33.67 22.73
C LEU A 201 -20.79 34.69 22.92
N TYR A 202 -21.97 34.22 23.31
CA TYR A 202 -23.18 35.04 23.46
C TYR A 202 -23.77 34.79 24.84
N THR A 203 -23.46 35.65 25.83
CA THR A 203 -23.98 35.49 27.18
C THR A 203 -25.50 35.63 27.21
N GLU A 204 -26.08 36.36 26.25
CA GLU A 204 -27.52 36.50 26.10
C GLU A 204 -28.24 35.20 25.69
N ALA A 205 -27.50 34.21 25.20
CA ALA A 205 -28.05 32.92 24.79
C ALA A 205 -27.92 31.88 25.90
N PHE A 206 -26.76 31.81 26.55
CA PHE A 206 -26.53 30.84 27.62
C PHE A 206 -25.45 31.34 28.61
N PRO A 207 -25.81 32.16 29.61
CA PRO A 207 -24.83 32.86 30.43
C PRO A 207 -23.95 31.92 31.25
N GLN A 208 -24.51 30.88 31.87
CA GLN A 208 -23.76 29.96 32.72
C GLN A 208 -22.66 29.22 31.94
N ALA A 209 -22.98 28.68 30.76
CA ALA A 209 -22.02 27.97 29.93
C ALA A 209 -20.94 28.91 29.36
N VAL A 210 -21.33 30.12 28.94
CA VAL A 210 -20.38 31.11 28.42
C VAL A 210 -19.41 31.56 29.51
N LEU A 211 -19.91 31.90 30.70
CA LEU A 211 -19.07 32.33 31.82
C LEU A 211 -18.09 31.23 32.25
N ALA A 212 -18.55 29.98 32.33
CA ALA A 212 -17.70 28.84 32.64
C ALA A 212 -16.57 28.66 31.61
N LEU A 213 -16.90 28.78 30.31
CA LEU A 213 -15.90 28.67 29.24
C LEU A 213 -14.90 29.84 29.30
N VAL A 214 -15.38 31.07 29.50
CA VAL A 214 -14.52 32.27 29.63
C VAL A 214 -13.58 32.14 30.83
N ARG A 215 -14.08 31.74 32.00
CA ARG A 215 -13.25 31.51 33.20
C ARG A 215 -12.18 30.46 32.95
N THR A 216 -12.54 29.36 32.27
CA THR A 216 -11.58 28.30 31.93
C THR A 216 -10.50 28.80 30.96
N CYS A 217 -10.87 29.65 30.00
CA CYS A 217 -9.93 30.30 29.09
C CYS A 217 -9.04 31.32 29.79
N GLN A 218 -9.57 32.13 30.72
CA GLN A 218 -8.79 33.11 31.51
C GLN A 218 -7.75 32.44 32.40
N GLN A 219 -8.08 31.29 32.97
CA GLN A 219 -7.19 30.52 33.84
C GLN A 219 -6.26 29.58 33.05
N GLU A 220 -6.32 29.61 31.72
CA GLU A 220 -5.51 28.78 30.82
C GLU A 220 -5.51 27.28 31.16
N LYS A 221 -6.64 26.76 31.66
CA LYS A 221 -6.75 25.36 32.13
C LYS A 221 -6.95 24.39 30.96
N LEU A 222 -5.92 24.23 30.12
CA LEU A 222 -5.94 23.46 28.87
C LEU A 222 -6.47 22.03 29.02
N ARG A 223 -6.08 21.34 30.11
CA ARG A 223 -6.41 19.93 30.36
C ARG A 223 -7.90 19.67 30.59
N LYS A 224 -8.70 20.72 30.81
CA LYS A 224 -10.13 20.62 31.06
C LYS A 224 -10.96 20.49 29.79
N LEU A 225 -10.45 20.97 28.66
CA LEU A 225 -11.12 20.89 27.37
C LEU A 225 -10.66 19.63 26.62
N ARG A 226 -11.61 18.77 26.24
CA ARG A 226 -11.32 17.53 25.52
C ARG A 226 -12.29 17.32 24.37
N LEU A 227 -11.77 16.90 23.22
CA LEU A 227 -12.60 16.36 22.14
C LEU A 227 -12.99 14.92 22.48
N ILE A 228 -14.30 14.65 22.53
CA ILE A 228 -14.84 13.31 22.84
C ILE A 228 -15.19 12.60 21.55
N ARG A 229 -15.96 13.30 20.69
CA ARG A 229 -16.50 12.76 19.46
C ARG A 229 -16.30 13.74 18.31
N ALA A 230 -16.06 13.23 17.11
CA ALA A 230 -16.05 14.00 15.89
C ALA A 230 -16.79 13.19 14.83
N PHE A 231 -17.96 13.68 14.42
CA PHE A 231 -18.79 13.13 13.36
C PHE A 231 -18.53 13.91 12.08
N PRO A 232 -17.87 13.31 11.07
CA PRO A 232 -17.64 13.96 9.79
C PRO A 232 -18.94 14.48 9.18
N ASN A 233 -18.89 15.64 8.52
CA ASN A 233 -20.02 16.37 7.93
C ASN A 233 -21.13 16.84 8.90
N LEU A 234 -20.99 16.62 10.22
CA LEU A 234 -21.99 17.00 11.21
C LEU A 234 -21.41 18.00 12.24
N TRP A 235 -20.72 17.49 13.26
CA TRP A 235 -20.13 18.29 14.33
C TRP A 235 -18.99 17.56 15.05
N ALA A 236 -18.17 18.33 15.75
CA ALA A 236 -17.29 17.86 16.82
C ALA A 236 -17.93 18.12 18.18
N GLU A 237 -17.81 17.20 19.12
CA GLU A 237 -18.31 17.31 20.48
C GLU A 237 -17.16 17.36 21.47
N PHE A 238 -17.24 18.37 22.33
CA PHE A 238 -16.25 18.73 23.32
C PHE A 238 -16.84 18.63 24.71
N GLU A 239 -15.99 18.23 25.64
CA GLU A 239 -16.26 18.20 27.07
C GLU A 239 -15.36 19.20 27.76
N LEU A 240 -15.97 20.05 28.58
CA LEU A 240 -15.28 20.97 29.48
C LEU A 240 -15.58 20.57 30.93
N LYS A 241 -14.54 20.24 31.69
CA LYS A 241 -14.66 20.00 33.13
C LYS A 241 -14.71 21.31 33.90
N LEU A 242 -15.81 21.56 34.59
CA LEU A 242 -16.02 22.80 35.35
C LEU A 242 -15.20 22.82 36.64
N ASP A 243 -14.93 24.02 37.16
CA ASP A 243 -14.39 24.17 38.51
C ASP A 243 -15.50 23.94 39.55
N PRO A 244 -15.16 23.51 40.78
CA PRO A 244 -16.14 23.26 41.83
C PRO A 244 -16.99 24.50 42.15
N LYS A 245 -16.39 25.70 42.11
CA LYS A 245 -17.12 26.97 42.28
C LYS A 245 -18.18 27.21 41.20
N ASP A 246 -17.88 26.87 39.95
CA ASP A 246 -18.84 27.00 38.84
C ASP A 246 -19.93 25.93 38.95
N MET A 247 -19.57 24.73 39.41
CA MET A 247 -20.51 23.64 39.66
C MET A 247 -21.52 24.01 40.76
N GLU A 248 -21.08 24.59 41.88
CA GLU A 248 -21.96 25.05 42.95
C GLU A 248 -22.94 26.13 42.47
N LEU A 249 -22.45 27.10 41.69
CA LEU A 249 -23.28 28.13 41.08
C LEU A 249 -24.34 27.54 40.15
N ILE A 250 -23.98 26.56 39.33
CA ILE A 250 -24.90 25.91 38.37
C ILE A 250 -25.89 24.98 39.06
N THR A 251 -25.47 24.29 40.11
CA THR A 251 -26.33 23.34 40.84
C THR A 251 -27.42 24.07 41.62
N ASN A 252 -27.07 25.20 42.22
CA ASN A 252 -27.96 25.97 43.07
C ASN A 252 -28.84 26.97 42.30
N SER A 253 -28.52 27.27 41.03
CA SER A 253 -29.26 28.25 40.22
C SER A 253 -30.16 27.60 39.18
N HIS A 254 -31.20 28.33 38.78
CA HIS A 254 -31.98 27.99 37.60
C HIS A 254 -31.10 28.19 36.34
N ILE A 255 -31.03 27.16 35.49
CA ILE A 255 -30.25 27.21 34.24
C ILE A 255 -31.05 28.03 33.22
N GLU A 256 -30.53 29.22 32.91
CA GLU A 256 -31.12 30.12 31.93
C GLU A 256 -30.58 29.83 30.53
N TYR A 257 -31.48 29.74 29.56
CA TYR A 257 -31.09 29.59 28.16
C TYR A 257 -32.14 30.17 27.23
N ASP A 258 -31.69 30.72 26.10
CA ASP A 258 -32.57 31.21 25.04
C ASP A 258 -32.20 30.60 23.68
N LYS A 259 -33.11 29.79 23.15
CA LYS A 259 -32.96 29.14 21.83
C LYS A 259 -33.08 30.13 20.66
N ARG A 260 -33.62 31.33 20.89
CA ARG A 260 -33.97 32.28 19.83
C ARG A 260 -32.84 33.25 19.51
N SER A 261 -31.90 33.45 20.42
CA SER A 261 -30.84 34.46 20.35
C SER A 261 -29.94 34.38 19.11
N LEU A 262 -29.79 33.18 18.51
CA LEU A 262 -28.89 32.94 17.37
C LEU A 262 -29.60 32.43 16.10
N LYS A 263 -30.94 32.53 16.03
CA LYS A 263 -31.77 31.98 14.92
C LYS A 263 -31.42 32.48 13.51
N GLN A 264 -30.74 33.62 13.37
CA GLN A 264 -30.46 34.22 12.06
C GLN A 264 -29.16 33.72 11.39
N ASN A 265 -28.33 32.92 12.06
CA ASN A 265 -26.97 32.63 11.60
C ASN A 265 -26.60 31.14 11.63
N PHE A 266 -27.46 30.25 11.12
CA PHE A 266 -27.16 28.82 10.97
C PHE A 266 -26.11 28.56 9.87
N ARG A 267 -24.88 29.00 10.08
CA ARG A 267 -23.71 28.73 9.24
C ARG A 267 -22.85 27.64 9.91
N ALA A 268 -21.85 27.12 9.20
CA ALA A 268 -20.84 26.27 9.80
C ALA A 268 -20.05 27.01 10.91
N GLY A 269 -19.63 26.30 11.95
CA GLY A 269 -18.84 26.83 13.05
C GLY A 269 -19.66 27.35 14.23
N ILE A 270 -20.84 26.81 14.51
CA ILE A 270 -21.66 27.20 15.65
C ILE A 270 -21.34 26.29 16.84
N LEU A 271 -21.17 26.90 18.00
CA LEU A 271 -21.14 26.20 19.28
C LEU A 271 -22.56 26.08 19.82
N SER A 272 -22.96 24.85 20.11
CA SER A 272 -24.29 24.52 20.59
C SER A 272 -24.23 23.55 21.76
N PHE A 273 -25.10 23.75 22.73
CA PHE A 273 -25.28 22.86 23.87
C PHE A 273 -26.54 22.02 23.68
N SER A 274 -26.50 20.73 24.00
CA SER A 274 -27.68 19.85 23.94
C SER A 274 -28.41 19.86 25.27
N LEU A 275 -29.71 20.16 25.27
CA LEU A 275 -30.52 20.16 26.49
C LEU A 275 -30.62 18.77 27.14
N LYS A 276 -30.37 17.70 26.38
CA LYS A 276 -30.26 16.33 26.92
C LYS A 276 -29.08 16.16 27.90
N HIS A 277 -28.11 17.07 27.85
CA HIS A 277 -26.92 17.08 28.70
C HIS A 277 -27.03 18.08 29.88
N ILE A 278 -28.24 18.53 30.24
CA ILE A 278 -28.44 19.41 31.41
C ILE A 278 -28.00 18.72 32.71
N ASP A 279 -28.29 17.44 32.87
CA ASP A 279 -27.93 16.71 34.09
C ASP A 279 -26.41 16.54 34.22
N THR A 280 -25.70 16.35 33.11
CA THR A 280 -24.23 16.31 33.11
C THR A 280 -23.63 17.68 33.41
N LEU A 281 -24.29 18.76 33.01
CA LEU A 281 -23.88 20.12 33.35
C LEU A 281 -23.96 20.36 34.87
N ARG A 282 -25.04 19.90 35.52
CA ARG A 282 -25.16 19.94 37.00
C ARG A 282 -24.10 19.11 37.70
N LYS A 283 -23.61 18.04 37.06
CA LYS A 283 -22.48 17.22 37.54
C LYS A 283 -21.10 17.84 37.25
N GLY A 284 -21.03 19.08 36.79
CA GLY A 284 -19.78 19.79 36.53
C GLY A 284 -19.14 19.48 35.17
N ILE A 285 -19.90 18.96 34.20
CA ILE A 285 -19.40 18.64 32.85
C ILE A 285 -20.23 19.38 31.80
N LEU A 286 -19.61 20.35 31.14
CA LEU A 286 -20.22 21.09 30.04
C LEU A 286 -19.86 20.40 28.70
N SER A 287 -20.83 19.68 28.13
CA SER A 287 -20.69 19.04 26.82
C SER A 287 -21.30 19.91 25.72
N PHE A 288 -20.47 20.40 24.80
CA PHE A 288 -20.91 21.27 23.69
C PHE A 288 -20.41 20.77 22.35
N ALA A 289 -21.12 21.13 21.29
CA ALA A 289 -20.80 20.72 19.93
C ALA A 289 -20.47 21.91 19.04
N LEU A 290 -19.45 21.76 18.20
CA LEU A 290 -19.01 22.67 17.15
C LEU A 290 -19.43 22.14 15.78
N SER A 291 -20.30 22.85 15.08
CA SER A 291 -20.83 22.39 13.79
C SER A 291 -19.82 22.54 12.64
N PHE A 292 -19.73 21.53 11.78
CA PHE A 292 -18.97 21.61 10.52
C PHE A 292 -19.82 22.11 9.36
N ARG A 293 -21.13 21.90 9.44
CA ARG A 293 -22.13 22.28 8.45
C ARG A 293 -23.23 23.13 9.09
N PRO A 294 -24.00 23.88 8.29
CA PRO A 294 -25.23 24.52 8.78
C PRO A 294 -26.22 23.43 9.23
N LEU A 295 -26.60 23.44 10.51
CA LEU A 295 -27.52 22.44 11.08
C LEU A 295 -28.92 23.03 11.17
N SER A 296 -29.82 22.63 10.27
CA SER A 296 -31.20 23.16 10.23
C SER A 296 -32.18 22.37 11.09
N VAL A 297 -32.00 21.04 11.18
CA VAL A 297 -33.03 20.11 11.72
C VAL A 297 -32.77 19.72 13.18
N GLU A 298 -31.50 19.57 13.57
CA GLU A 298 -31.10 19.04 14.88
C GLU A 298 -31.01 20.09 16.00
N MET A 299 -31.38 21.34 15.74
CA MET A 299 -31.32 22.43 16.72
C MET A 299 -32.55 22.58 17.61
N LYS A 300 -33.61 21.77 17.45
CA LYS A 300 -34.82 21.89 18.31
C LYS A 300 -34.50 21.71 19.80
N ASP A 301 -33.58 20.79 20.11
CA ASP A 301 -33.15 20.46 21.47
C ASP A 301 -31.79 21.06 21.84
N ARG A 302 -31.25 21.95 20.99
CA ARG A 302 -29.94 22.55 21.22
C ARG A 302 -30.05 24.06 21.39
N VAL A 303 -29.22 24.58 22.28
CA VAL A 303 -29.07 26.00 22.53
C VAL A 303 -27.77 26.44 21.86
N PRO A 304 -27.82 27.15 20.72
CA PRO A 304 -26.62 27.80 20.17
C PRO A 304 -26.18 28.91 21.14
N PHE A 305 -24.89 28.99 21.44
CA PHE A 305 -24.33 30.00 22.37
C PHE A 305 -23.00 30.60 21.90
N GLY A 306 -22.46 30.16 20.76
CA GLY A 306 -21.20 30.67 20.22
C GLY A 306 -21.09 30.54 18.71
N VAL A 307 -20.27 31.37 18.10
CA VAL A 307 -20.01 31.40 16.65
C VAL A 307 -18.51 31.54 16.39
N LEU A 308 -17.99 30.70 15.51
CA LEU A 308 -16.61 30.74 15.05
C LEU A 308 -16.40 31.93 14.10
N ILE A 309 -15.60 32.90 14.53
CA ILE A 309 -15.19 34.05 13.71
C ILE A 309 -14.03 33.66 12.80
N ARG A 310 -13.01 32.99 13.35
CA ARG A 310 -11.79 32.56 12.62
C ARG A 310 -11.42 31.12 12.96
N GLY A 311 -10.66 30.48 12.08
CA GLY A 311 -10.24 29.08 12.25
C GLY A 311 -11.05 28.08 11.42
N LYS A 312 -11.81 28.53 10.41
CA LYS A 312 -12.59 27.62 9.53
C LYS A 312 -11.73 26.55 8.85
N ARG A 313 -10.47 26.85 8.53
CA ARG A 313 -9.53 25.84 8.00
C ARG A 313 -9.30 24.69 8.98
N GLY A 314 -9.20 25.01 10.28
CA GLY A 314 -9.09 24.02 11.34
C GLY A 314 -10.32 23.12 11.47
N LEU A 315 -11.51 23.59 11.07
CA LEU A 315 -12.71 22.73 11.05
C LEU A 315 -12.55 21.54 10.09
N TYR A 316 -11.99 21.75 8.89
CA TYR A 316 -11.77 20.66 7.94
C TYR A 316 -10.76 19.63 8.46
N LEU A 317 -9.71 20.10 9.14
CA LEU A 317 -8.72 19.22 9.77
C LEU A 317 -9.34 18.44 10.93
N LEU A 318 -10.13 19.11 11.77
CA LEU A 318 -10.85 18.48 12.88
C LEU A 318 -11.88 17.45 12.37
N GLU A 319 -12.55 17.76 11.26
CA GLU A 319 -13.50 16.89 10.56
C GLU A 319 -12.80 15.65 10.00
N SER A 320 -11.62 15.81 9.38
CA SER A 320 -10.83 14.70 8.83
C SER A 320 -10.35 13.70 9.89
N ASN A 321 -10.23 14.15 11.15
CA ASN A 321 -9.90 13.28 12.29
C ASN A 321 -11.12 12.52 12.84
N GLY A 322 -12.33 12.82 12.35
CA GLY A 322 -13.57 12.15 12.75
C GLY A 322 -13.77 10.79 12.05
N THR A 323 -14.60 9.94 12.65
CA THR A 323 -15.03 8.67 12.05
C THR A 323 -16.54 8.59 12.00
N LYS A 324 -17.11 7.67 11.20
CA LYS A 324 -18.56 7.45 11.12
C LYS A 324 -19.20 7.13 12.49
N HIS A 325 -18.45 6.47 13.38
CA HIS A 325 -18.91 6.14 14.74
C HIS A 325 -18.69 7.28 15.74
N GLY A 326 -18.13 8.41 15.30
CA GLY A 326 -17.84 9.57 16.14
C GLY A 326 -16.56 9.47 16.94
N LYS A 327 -15.91 8.30 17.07
CA LYS A 327 -14.63 8.20 17.80
C LYS A 327 -13.51 8.86 16.97
N PRO A 328 -12.78 9.85 17.50
CA PRO A 328 -11.70 10.49 16.74
C PRO A 328 -10.56 9.48 16.49
N MET A 329 -9.94 9.55 15.30
CA MET A 329 -8.84 8.64 14.92
C MET A 329 -7.62 8.82 15.84
N LYS A 330 -7.34 10.07 16.19
CA LYS A 330 -6.26 10.46 17.10
C LYS A 330 -6.76 11.46 18.13
N ARG A 331 -6.11 11.47 19.29
CA ARG A 331 -6.46 12.37 20.38
C ARG A 331 -6.15 13.82 19.98
N VAL A 332 -7.11 14.71 20.21
CA VAL A 332 -6.95 16.15 20.02
C VAL A 332 -6.87 16.81 21.39
N ILE A 333 -5.91 17.71 21.55
CA ILE A 333 -5.71 18.48 22.79
C ILE A 333 -5.65 19.98 22.49
N ALA A 334 -6.03 20.79 23.48
CA ALA A 334 -5.80 22.23 23.44
C ALA A 334 -4.35 22.52 23.85
N THR A 335 -3.64 23.29 23.04
CA THR A 335 -2.24 23.70 23.29
C THR A 335 -2.15 25.09 23.92
N ALA A 336 -3.07 25.98 23.57
CA ALA A 336 -3.22 27.31 24.18
C ALA A 336 -4.69 27.70 24.21
N MET A 337 -5.10 28.47 25.21
CA MET A 337 -6.44 29.05 25.30
C MET A 337 -6.33 30.43 25.93
N GLY A 338 -7.29 31.31 25.64
CA GLY A 338 -7.32 32.63 26.27
C GLY A 338 -8.55 33.43 25.87
N VAL A 339 -8.69 34.59 26.49
CA VAL A 339 -9.70 35.59 26.13
C VAL A 339 -9.02 36.64 25.27
N ASN A 340 -9.63 36.93 24.12
CA ASN A 340 -9.17 38.00 23.24
C ASN A 340 -9.81 39.32 23.71
N PRO A 341 -9.01 40.35 24.05
CA PRO A 341 -9.53 41.63 24.54
C PRO A 341 -10.29 42.45 23.49
#